data_AF-A0A1H5CHE0-F1
#
_entry.id   AF-A0A1H5CHE0-F1
#
_cell.length_a   1.000
_cell.length_b   1.000
_cell.length_c   1.000
_cell.angle_alpha   90.00
_cell.angle_beta   90.00
_cell.angle_gamma   90.00
#
_symmetry.space_group_name_H-M   'P 1'
#
loop_
_entity.id
_entity.type
_entity.pdbx_description
1 polymer ?
#
loop_
_entity_poly.entity_id
_entity_poly.type
_entity_poly.pdbx_seq_one_letter_code
_entity_poly.pdbx_strand_id
1 'polypeptide(L)' 'MSTPARPKPSDPEWDGDDRDLDAVGLAAHFAEYARRTSRPAGDDAGRDGDQRRAIGAWLDELIAELERDAGDARS' A
#
# COMPACT_ATOMS: atom_id res chain seq x y z
N MET A 1 -19.33 33.49 12.38
CA MET A 1 -18.40 32.39 12.69
C MET A 1 -18.15 31.64 11.39
N SER A 2 -16.97 31.79 10.78
CA SER A 2 -16.62 31.14 9.52
C SER A 2 -15.88 29.84 9.82
N THR A 3 -16.44 28.71 9.39
CA THR A 3 -15.77 27.40 9.48
C THR A 3 -14.53 27.42 8.59
N PRO A 4 -13.32 27.04 9.08
CA PRO A 4 -12.15 26.96 8.22
C PRO A 4 -12.40 25.92 7.13
N ALA A 5 -12.19 26.30 5.87
CA ALA A 5 -12.29 25.39 4.75
C ALA A 5 -11.31 24.24 4.97
N ARG A 6 -11.81 23.00 4.97
CA ARG A 6 -10.99 21.79 5.04
C ARG A 6 -9.96 21.89 3.90
N PRO A 7 -8.64 21.83 4.17
CA PRO A 7 -7.68 21.74 3.10
C PRO A 7 -8.05 20.53 2.25
N LYS A 8 -8.28 20.77 0.95
CA LYS A 8 -8.53 19.69 -0.01
C LYS A 8 -7.33 18.76 0.14
N PRO A 9 -7.51 17.45 0.44
CA PRO A 9 -6.40 16.54 0.27
C PRO A 9 -5.98 16.72 -1.19
N SER A 10 -4.79 17.28 -1.41
CA SER A 10 -4.10 17.09 -2.67
C SER A 10 -3.85 15.60 -2.67
N ASP A 11 -4.80 14.84 -3.23
CA ASP A 11 -4.59 13.44 -3.53
C ASP A 11 -3.24 13.41 -4.23
N PRO A 12 -2.24 12.66 -3.70
CA PRO A 12 -1.06 12.42 -4.48
C PRO A 12 -1.58 11.88 -5.81
N GLU A 13 -1.18 12.50 -6.93
CA GLU A 13 -1.39 11.89 -8.23
C GLU A 13 -0.73 10.52 -8.10
N TRP A 14 -1.56 9.51 -7.87
CA TRP A 14 -1.20 8.13 -8.10
C TRP A 14 -0.83 8.15 -9.56
N ASP A 15 0.47 8.14 -9.84
CA ASP A 15 1.02 8.12 -11.18
C ASP A 15 0.47 6.83 -11.78
N GLY A 16 -0.70 6.99 -12.39
CA GLY A 16 -1.57 5.91 -12.78
C GLY A 16 -0.84 5.22 -13.91
N ASP A 17 -0.10 4.18 -13.56
CA ASP A 17 0.01 3.07 -14.45
C ASP A 17 -1.45 2.66 -14.69
N ASP A 18 -2.07 3.15 -15.77
CA ASP A 18 -3.46 2.95 -16.22
C ASP A 18 -3.75 1.46 -16.53
N ARG A 19 -3.01 0.56 -15.88
CA ARG A 19 -3.23 -0.87 -15.90
C ARG A 19 -4.44 -1.11 -15.00
N ASP A 20 -5.48 -1.70 -15.57
CA ASP A 20 -6.51 -2.39 -14.82
C ASP A 20 -5.83 -3.53 -14.04
N LEU A 21 -5.30 -3.22 -12.86
CA LEU A 21 -4.69 -4.20 -11.97
C LEU A 21 -5.81 -4.99 -11.30
N ASP A 22 -5.69 -6.32 -11.36
CA ASP A 22 -6.49 -7.19 -10.51
C ASP A 22 -6.10 -6.99 -9.03
N ALA A 23 -6.88 -7.58 -8.13
CA ALA A 23 -6.67 -7.42 -6.69
C ALA A 23 -5.24 -7.82 -6.23
N VAL A 24 -4.66 -8.83 -6.89
CA VAL A 24 -3.27 -9.28 -6.66
C VAL A 24 -2.28 -8.21 -7.11
N GLY A 25 -2.44 -7.70 -8.33
CA GLY A 25 -1.60 -6.64 -8.90
C GLY A 25 -1.63 -5.35 -8.07
N LEU A 26 -2.81 -4.98 -7.57
CA LEU A 26 -2.96 -3.83 -6.70
C LEU A 26 -2.21 -4.03 -5.37
N ALA A 27 -2.42 -5.16 -4.70
CA ALA A 27 -1.73 -5.47 -3.44
C ALA A 27 -0.20 -5.52 -3.62
N ALA A 28 0.29 -6.08 -4.72
CA ALA A 28 1.71 -6.11 -5.06
C ALA A 28 2.29 -4.70 -5.25
N HIS A 29 1.56 -3.81 -5.93
CA HIS A 29 1.98 -2.42 -6.12
C HIS A 29 2.13 -1.68 -4.78
N PHE A 30 1.15 -1.83 -3.87
CA PHE A 30 1.23 -1.24 -2.53
C PHE A 30 2.36 -1.85 -1.69
N ALA A 31 2.61 -3.16 -1.80
CA ALA A 31 3.69 -3.82 -1.07
C ALA A 31 5.05 -3.30 -1.52
N GLU A 32 5.24 -3.13 -2.83
CA GLU A 32 6.44 -2.51 -3.39
C GLU A 32 6.61 -1.05 -2.93
N TYR A 33 5.54 -0.27 -2.94
CA TYR A 33 5.57 1.11 -2.45
C TYR A 33 5.94 1.20 -0.96
N ALA A 34 5.36 0.33 -0.12
CA ALA A 34 5.69 0.26 1.30
C ALA A 34 7.18 -0.06 1.52
N ARG A 35 7.75 -0.99 0.73
CA ARG A 35 9.18 -1.33 0.77
C ARG A 35 10.07 -0.18 0.31
N ARG A 36 9.75 0.48 -0.81
CA ARG A 36 10.52 1.62 -1.35
C ARG A 36 10.53 2.84 -0.42
N THR A 37 9.41 3.08 0.27
CA THR A 37 9.26 4.24 1.15
C THR A 37 9.64 3.95 2.61
N SER A 38 9.99 2.71 2.93
CA SER A 38 10.63 2.33 4.20
C SER A 38 12.09 2.80 4.17
N ARG A 39 12.32 4.09 4.43
CA ARG A 39 13.67 4.67 4.47
C ARG A 39 14.53 3.97 5.54
N PRO A 40 15.84 3.71 5.31
CA PRO A 40 16.73 3.25 6.36
C PRO A 40 16.82 4.33 7.44
N ALA A 41 16.65 3.93 8.70
CA ALA A 41 16.58 4.82 9.85
C ALA A 41 17.80 5.73 9.97
N GLY A 42 17.56 7.04 9.98
CA GLY A 42 18.23 7.94 10.93
C GLY A 42 17.34 8.02 12.18
N ASP A 43 17.95 8.40 13.32
CA ASP A 43 17.49 8.22 14.71
C ASP A 43 16.05 8.64 15.11
N ASP A 44 15.21 9.12 14.19
CA ASP A 44 13.81 9.52 14.44
C ASP A 44 12.74 8.57 13.85
N ALA A 45 13.13 7.44 13.23
CA ALA A 45 12.24 6.62 12.39
C ALA A 45 11.57 5.41 13.08
N GLY A 46 11.65 5.26 14.40
CA GLY A 46 11.31 4.01 15.10
C GLY A 46 9.85 3.54 14.96
N ARG A 47 8.87 4.45 14.87
CA ARG A 47 7.45 4.05 14.81
C ARG A 47 6.91 3.92 13.39
N ASP A 48 7.30 4.83 12.51
CA ASP A 48 6.83 4.87 11.12
C ASP A 48 7.48 3.78 10.26
N GLY A 49 8.73 3.41 10.57
CA GLY A 49 9.43 2.31 9.92
C GLY A 49 8.79 0.95 10.24
N ASP A 50 8.47 0.70 11.50
CA ASP A 50 7.82 -0.54 11.96
C ASP A 50 6.40 -0.67 11.40
N GLN A 51 5.64 0.44 11.37
CA GLN A 51 4.31 0.45 10.76
C GLN A 51 4.37 0.12 9.27
N ARG A 52 5.31 0.71 8.51
CA ARG A 52 5.46 0.42 7.07
C ARG A 52 5.88 -1.02 6.81
N ARG A 53 6.73 -1.60 7.67
CA ARG A 53 7.09 -3.02 7.61
C ARG A 53 5.90 -3.93 7.90
N ALA A 54 5.10 -3.60 8.92
CA ALA A 54 3.89 -4.35 9.24
C ALA A 54 2.86 -4.30 8.10
N ILE A 55 2.68 -3.13 7.48
CA ILE A 55 1.83 -2.98 6.29
C ILE A 55 2.36 -3.82 5.12
N GLY A 56 3.67 -3.81 4.88
CA GLY A 56 4.28 -4.65 3.84
C GLY A 56 4.04 -6.14 4.05
N ALA A 57 4.22 -6.62 5.29
CA ALA A 57 3.97 -8.02 5.63
C ALA A 57 2.49 -8.42 5.47
N TRP A 58 1.57 -7.56 5.90
CA TRP A 58 0.13 -7.78 5.72
C TRP A 58 -0.26 -7.85 4.23
N LEU A 59 0.33 -7.00 3.39
CA LEU A 59 0.09 -7.03 1.94
C LEU A 59 0.65 -8.31 1.29
N ASP A 60 1.81 -8.80 1.73
CA ASP A 60 2.37 -10.05 1.24
C ASP A 60 1.46 -11.26 1.63
N GLU A 61 0.85 -11.26 2.82
CA GLU A 61 -0.14 -12.26 3.22
C GLU A 61 -1.43 -12.19 2.38
N LEU A 62 -1.94 -10.98 2.14
CA LEU A 62 -3.13 -10.76 1.32
C LEU A 62 -2.92 -11.25 -0.12
N ILE A 63 -1.73 -11.01 -0.69
CA ILE A 63 -1.38 -11.53 -2.02
C ILE A 63 -1.47 -13.06 -2.03
N ALA A 64 -0.89 -13.73 -1.04
CA ALA A 64 -0.91 -15.18 -0.96
C ALA A 64 -2.32 -15.77 -0.79
N GLU A 65 -3.23 -15.06 -0.10
CA GLU A 65 -4.63 -15.44 0.02
C GLU A 65 -5.38 -15.29 -1.33
N LEU A 66 -5.24 -14.15 -1.98
CA LEU A 66 -5.86 -13.89 -3.28
C LEU A 66 -5.38 -14.86 -4.37
N GLU A 67 -4.10 -15.22 -4.37
CA GLU A 67 -3.54 -16.20 -5.30
C GLU A 67 -4.10 -17.61 -5.06
N ARG A 68 -4.36 -18.00 -3.80
CA ARG A 68 -5.02 -19.28 -3.48
C ARG A 68 -6.46 -19.30 -3.94
N ASP A 69 -7.22 -18.26 -3.63
CA ASP A 69 -8.63 -18.15 -4.05
C ASP A 69 -8.76 -18.18 -5.59
N ALA A 70 -7.84 -17.51 -6.30
CA ALA A 70 -7.80 -17.52 -7.76
C ALA A 70 -7.36 -18.87 -8.35
N GLY A 71 -6.65 -19.70 -7.59
CA GLY A 71 -6.28 -21.07 -7.95
C GLY A 71 -7.44 -22.05 -7.72
N ASP A 72 -8.12 -21.92 -6.58
CA ASP A 72 -9.27 -22.75 -6.21
C ASP A 72 -10.47 -22.49 -7.13
N ALA A 73 -10.70 -21.23 -7.55
CA ALA A 73 -11.76 -20.88 -8.49
C ALA A 73 -11.56 -21.44 -9.92
N ARG A 74 -10.36 -21.95 -10.25
CA ARG A 74 -10.02 -22.54 -11.56
C ARG A 74 -10.00 -24.07 -11.55
N SER A 75 -10.22 -24.71 -10.40
CA SER A 75 -10.24 -26.17 -10.21
C SER A 75 -11.65 -26.74 -10.28
#